data_AF-A0A249P598-F1
#
_entry.id   AF-A0A249P598-F1
#
_cell.length_a   1.000
_cell.length_b   1.000
_cell.length_c   1.000
_cell.angle_alpha   90.00
_cell.angle_beta   90.00
_cell.angle_gamma   90.00
#
_symmetry.space_group_name_H-M   'P 1'
#
loop_
_entity.id
_entity.type
_entity.pdbx_description
1 polymer ?
#
loop_
_entity_poly.entity_id
_entity_poly.type
_entity_poly.pdbx_seq_one_letter_code
_entity_poly.pdbx_strand_id
1 'polypeptide(L)'
;MRLDSTVTSALMHEPSDSSLLWDAVRVMVRLLKKADTLVGAGLAWRDHCRAAKKRARKIQFTRGRPNRVQLYRELIAIASATLAYLKQATERLAVASNPLVQLWQAQVHHYRPLIERIIKQSERRVLAGEPLPASEKLVSLFEPHSDIIVKGSREAEYGHKLNLTTGRSGMILDLVIEAGNPPDSERLLPMLERHIAVYGQAPRQAAADGGFASRGNLTTAKTWGVRDMAFHKKAGLKVEDMVRSNWVYRKLRNFRAGIEAGISCLKRAYGLARCTWRGLDHFKTYVWSSVVAYNLVLFTRLKPT
;
A
#
# COMPACT_ATOMS: atom_id res chain seq x y z
N MET A 1 -21.94 13.97 -7.60
CA MET A 1 -20.69 13.21 -7.41
C MET A 1 -20.84 12.26 -6.23
N ARG A 2 -20.19 11.10 -6.27
CA ARG A 2 -20.04 10.20 -5.12
C ARG A 2 -18.55 10.07 -4.83
N LEU A 3 -18.16 9.95 -3.57
CA LEU A 3 -16.79 9.72 -3.13
C LEU A 3 -16.74 8.56 -2.15
N ASP A 4 -15.75 7.68 -2.33
CA ASP A 4 -15.47 6.59 -1.40
C ASP A 4 -13.99 6.20 -1.49
N SER A 5 -13.51 5.50 -0.47
CA SER A 5 -12.15 4.98 -0.41
C SER A 5 -12.12 3.45 -0.41
N THR A 6 -11.08 2.90 -1.02
CA THR A 6 -10.82 1.46 -0.99
C THR A 6 -9.32 1.19 -0.91
N VAL A 7 -8.93 -0.08 -0.87
CA VAL A 7 -7.53 -0.51 -0.86
C VAL A 7 -7.31 -1.51 -1.97
N THR A 8 -6.19 -1.39 -2.66
CA THR A 8 -5.68 -2.41 -3.58
C THR A 8 -4.43 -3.01 -2.97
N SER A 9 -4.43 -4.32 -2.72
CA SER A 9 -3.27 -5.00 -2.15
C SER A 9 -2.11 -5.08 -3.14
N ALA A 10 -0.88 -4.98 -2.65
CA ALA A 10 0.31 -5.27 -3.44
C ALA A 10 0.57 -6.78 -3.54
N LEU A 11 1.44 -7.19 -4.47
CA LEU A 11 1.83 -8.59 -4.67
C LEU A 11 2.82 -9.05 -3.60
N MET A 12 2.32 -9.26 -2.39
CA MET A 12 3.11 -9.74 -1.26
C MET A 12 2.33 -10.73 -0.39
N HIS A 13 3.07 -11.52 0.39
CA HIS A 13 2.51 -12.35 1.45
C HIS A 13 2.37 -11.51 2.73
N GLU A 14 1.59 -12.01 3.67
CA GLU A 14 1.42 -11.34 4.96
C GLU A 14 2.78 -11.20 5.69
N PRO A 15 3.17 -9.99 6.07
CA PRO A 15 4.51 -9.72 6.56
C PRO A 15 4.63 -9.92 8.08
N SER A 16 5.75 -10.50 8.48
CA SER A 16 6.22 -10.54 9.87
C SER A 16 7.70 -10.18 9.89
N ASP A 17 8.23 -9.69 11.02
CA ASP A 17 9.67 -9.41 11.11
C ASP A 17 10.51 -10.67 10.80
N SER A 18 10.02 -11.86 11.20
CA SER A 18 10.67 -13.13 10.87
C SER A 18 10.60 -13.53 9.39
N SER A 19 9.49 -13.27 8.68
CA SER A 19 9.40 -13.57 7.25
C SER A 19 10.27 -12.60 6.44
N LEU A 20 10.31 -11.33 6.84
CA LEU A 20 11.16 -10.30 6.24
C LEU A 20 12.65 -10.60 6.40
N LEU A 21 13.09 -11.01 7.60
CA LEU A 21 14.47 -11.45 7.82
C LEU A 21 14.84 -12.69 6.99
N TRP A 22 13.92 -13.65 6.86
CA TRP A 22 14.15 -14.81 6.00
C TRP A 22 14.26 -14.41 4.54
N ASP A 23 13.39 -13.53 4.05
CA ASP A 23 13.44 -13.00 2.69
C ASP A 23 14.73 -12.26 2.41
N ALA A 24 15.19 -11.44 3.36
CA ALA A 24 16.48 -10.76 3.29
C ALA A 24 17.62 -11.77 3.08
N VAL A 25 17.68 -12.82 3.89
CA VAL A 25 18.69 -13.89 3.75
C VAL A 25 18.59 -14.57 2.38
N ARG A 26 17.37 -14.90 1.91
CA ARG A 26 17.18 -15.52 0.58
C ARG A 26 17.71 -14.63 -0.55
N VAL A 27 17.42 -13.34 -0.49
CA VAL A 27 17.89 -12.36 -1.49
C VAL A 27 19.42 -12.25 -1.45
N MET A 28 20.02 -12.10 -0.27
CA MET A 28 21.47 -11.99 -0.14
C MET A 28 22.19 -13.25 -0.59
N VAL A 29 21.71 -14.45 -0.22
CA VAL A 29 22.30 -15.72 -0.67
C VAL A 29 22.24 -15.85 -2.19
N ARG A 30 21.12 -15.46 -2.83
CA ARG A 30 21.02 -15.44 -4.29
C ARG A 30 22.05 -14.49 -4.91
N LEU A 31 22.26 -13.31 -4.32
CA LEU A 31 23.26 -12.35 -4.79
C LEU A 31 24.69 -12.88 -4.56
N LEU A 32 24.97 -13.53 -3.42
CA LEU A 32 26.27 -14.14 -3.13
C LEU A 32 26.60 -15.27 -4.11
N LYS A 33 25.63 -16.13 -4.46
CA LYS A 33 25.82 -17.17 -5.50
C LYS A 33 26.21 -16.55 -6.84
N LYS A 34 25.55 -15.47 -7.25
CA LYS A 34 25.93 -14.73 -8.46
C LYS A 34 27.33 -14.11 -8.35
N ALA A 35 27.65 -13.51 -7.21
CA ALA A 35 28.97 -12.92 -6.98
C ALA A 35 30.08 -13.98 -7.09
N ASP A 36 29.88 -15.18 -6.54
CA ASP A 36 30.87 -16.26 -6.57
C ASP A 36 31.14 -16.74 -8.01
N THR A 37 30.09 -16.81 -8.85
CA THR A 37 30.26 -17.08 -10.29
C THR A 37 31.00 -15.96 -11.02
N LEU A 38 30.83 -14.69 -10.61
CA LEU A 38 31.47 -13.54 -11.25
C LEU A 38 32.94 -13.39 -10.84
N VAL A 39 33.29 -13.78 -9.61
CA VAL A 39 34.68 -13.77 -9.12
C VAL A 39 35.50 -14.96 -9.66
N GLY A 40 34.84 -16.03 -10.11
CA GLY A 40 35.51 -17.24 -10.62
C GLY A 40 35.92 -18.21 -9.50
N ALA A 41 35.10 -18.31 -8.45
CA ALA A 41 35.34 -19.02 -7.19
C ALA A 41 36.39 -18.37 -6.27
N GLY A 42 36.09 -18.31 -4.97
CA GLY A 42 37.01 -17.80 -3.95
C GLY A 42 36.39 -16.82 -2.95
N LEU A 43 35.09 -16.55 -3.02
CA LEU A 43 34.39 -15.83 -1.95
C LEU A 43 34.17 -16.77 -0.75
N ALA A 44 34.66 -16.37 0.42
CA ALA A 44 34.42 -17.11 1.65
C ALA A 44 33.06 -16.71 2.25
N TRP A 45 32.02 -17.52 2.01
CA TRP A 45 30.68 -17.31 2.58
C TRP A 45 29.97 -18.64 2.83
N ARG A 46 28.87 -18.61 3.60
CA ARG A 46 28.05 -19.79 3.91
C ARG A 46 26.59 -19.55 3.55
N ASP A 47 25.92 -20.56 2.99
CA ASP A 47 24.49 -20.51 2.71
C ASP A 47 23.67 -20.68 4.00
N HIS A 48 23.16 -19.56 4.53
CA HIS A 48 22.34 -19.55 5.72
C HIS A 48 20.82 -19.70 5.46
N CYS A 49 20.37 -19.94 4.22
CA CYS A 49 18.94 -20.02 3.90
C CYS A 49 18.19 -21.06 4.74
N ARG A 50 18.79 -22.25 4.92
CA ARG A 50 18.18 -23.34 5.69
C ARG A 50 18.06 -22.97 7.17
N ALA A 51 19.11 -22.36 7.73
CA ALA A 51 19.12 -21.91 9.11
C ALA A 51 18.08 -20.79 9.35
N ALA A 52 18.05 -19.78 8.49
CA ALA A 52 17.08 -18.69 8.55
C ALA A 52 15.64 -19.20 8.45
N LYS A 53 15.33 -20.07 7.46
CA LYS A 53 14.01 -20.69 7.31
C LYS A 53 13.59 -21.45 8.58
N LYS A 54 14.50 -22.25 9.16
CA LYS A 54 14.23 -23.01 10.38
C LYS A 54 13.90 -22.08 11.55
N ARG A 55 14.62 -20.97 11.71
CA ARG A 55 14.36 -19.99 12.78
C ARG A 55 13.07 -19.21 12.57
N ALA A 56 12.83 -18.69 11.36
CA ALA A 56 11.59 -18.00 11.03
C ALA A 56 10.36 -18.88 11.28
N ARG A 57 10.39 -20.14 10.85
CA ARG A 57 9.32 -21.10 11.12
C ARG A 57 9.16 -21.37 12.62
N LYS A 58 10.26 -21.57 13.36
CA LYS A 58 10.20 -21.79 14.81
C LYS A 58 9.59 -20.58 15.54
N ILE A 59 9.93 -19.35 15.13
CA ILE A 59 9.35 -18.12 15.68
C ILE A 59 7.83 -18.09 15.50
N GLN A 60 7.32 -18.46 14.33
CA GLN A 60 5.88 -18.48 14.03
C GLN A 60 5.09 -19.35 15.01
N PHE A 61 5.64 -20.49 15.43
CA PHE A 61 4.98 -21.44 16.32
C PHE A 61 5.38 -21.29 17.81
N THR A 62 6.32 -20.41 18.13
CA THR A 62 6.77 -20.19 19.52
C THR A 62 5.86 -19.21 20.24
N ARG A 63 5.27 -19.66 21.35
CA ARG A 63 4.53 -18.81 22.28
C ARG A 63 5.45 -18.30 23.39
N GLY A 64 5.10 -17.14 23.95
CA GLY A 64 5.86 -16.50 25.03
C GLY A 64 7.03 -15.64 24.52
N ARG A 65 7.15 -14.43 25.10
CA ARG A 65 8.14 -13.43 24.68
C ARG A 65 9.59 -13.90 24.85
N PRO A 66 10.03 -14.50 25.98
CA PRO A 66 11.45 -14.80 26.20
C PRO A 66 12.04 -15.74 25.14
N ASN A 67 11.37 -16.88 24.89
CA ASN A 67 11.81 -17.87 23.90
C ASN A 67 11.78 -17.30 22.47
N ARG A 68 10.79 -16.45 22.17
CA ARG A 68 10.67 -15.80 20.86
C ARG A 68 11.79 -14.79 20.63
N VAL A 69 12.13 -13.98 21.63
CA VAL A 69 13.23 -12.99 21.56
C VAL A 69 14.56 -13.68 21.28
N GLN A 70 14.85 -14.81 21.94
CA GLN A 70 16.08 -15.55 21.68
C GLN A 70 16.17 -16.04 20.23
N LEU A 71 15.09 -16.58 19.68
CA LEU A 71 15.06 -17.01 18.27
C LEU A 71 15.21 -15.84 17.30
N TYR A 72 14.69 -14.66 17.64
CA TYR A 72 14.91 -13.44 16.85
C TYR A 72 16.36 -12.98 16.90
N ARG A 73 17.04 -13.02 18.06
CA ARG A 73 18.47 -12.73 18.13
C ARG A 73 19.28 -13.64 17.20
N GLU A 74 18.99 -14.94 17.19
CA GLU A 74 19.65 -15.89 16.29
C GLU A 74 19.36 -15.59 14.82
N LEU A 75 18.11 -15.26 14.46
CA LEU A 75 17.74 -14.95 13.08
C LEU A 75 18.34 -13.61 12.60
N ILE A 76 18.38 -12.61 13.47
CA ILE A 76 19.04 -11.32 13.20
C ILE A 76 20.54 -11.53 13.01
N ALA A 77 21.19 -12.32 13.87
CA ALA A 77 22.62 -12.65 13.72
C ALA A 77 22.91 -13.34 12.38
N ILE A 78 22.05 -14.27 11.94
CA ILE A 78 22.15 -14.91 10.62
C ILE A 78 22.02 -13.87 9.49
N ALA A 79 21.05 -12.96 9.58
CA ALA A 79 20.86 -11.92 8.57
C ALA A 79 22.07 -10.97 8.51
N SER A 80 22.59 -10.52 9.67
CA SER A 80 23.76 -9.66 9.76
C SER A 80 25.04 -10.32 9.25
N ALA A 81 25.26 -11.61 9.55
CA ALA A 81 26.39 -12.36 9.00
C ALA A 81 26.31 -12.48 7.47
N THR A 82 25.11 -12.78 6.94
CA THR A 82 24.89 -12.86 5.49
C THR A 82 25.11 -11.50 4.81
N LEU A 83 24.71 -10.41 5.47
CA LEU A 83 24.95 -9.05 5.01
C LEU A 83 26.44 -8.70 5.00
N ALA A 84 27.21 -9.15 5.99
CA ALA A 84 28.66 -8.96 6.02
C ALA A 84 29.35 -9.65 4.82
N TYR A 85 28.95 -10.89 4.49
CA TYR A 85 29.43 -11.56 3.27
C TYR A 85 29.10 -10.76 2.01
N LEU A 86 27.89 -10.20 1.93
CA LEU A 86 27.49 -9.42 0.76
C LEU A 86 28.31 -8.13 0.62
N LYS A 87 28.66 -7.48 1.74
CA LYS A 87 29.55 -6.30 1.76
C LYS A 87 30.95 -6.66 1.25
N GLN A 88 31.54 -7.74 1.74
CA GLN A 88 32.84 -8.22 1.27
C GLN A 88 32.84 -8.59 -0.23
N ALA A 89 31.77 -9.24 -0.70
CA ALA A 89 31.62 -9.54 -2.12
C ALA A 89 31.52 -8.25 -2.97
N THR A 90 30.88 -7.20 -2.43
CA THR A 90 30.78 -5.90 -3.10
C THR A 90 32.14 -5.23 -3.23
N GLU A 91 32.96 -5.26 -2.16
CA GLU A 91 34.32 -4.71 -2.17
C GLU A 91 35.21 -5.41 -3.21
N ARG A 92 35.17 -6.75 -3.29
CA ARG A 92 35.96 -7.49 -4.29
C ARG A 92 35.53 -7.22 -5.72
N LEU A 93 34.24 -6.99 -5.95
CA LEU A 93 33.69 -6.70 -7.27
C LEU A 93 33.69 -5.21 -7.62
N ALA A 94 34.21 -4.32 -6.75
CA ALA A 94 34.17 -2.87 -6.96
C ALA A 94 34.98 -2.40 -8.19
N VAL A 95 36.09 -3.08 -8.49
CA VAL A 95 37.04 -2.69 -9.54
C VAL A 95 36.71 -3.31 -10.90
N ALA A 96 35.77 -4.26 -10.96
CA ALA A 96 35.47 -5.00 -12.17
C ALA A 96 34.53 -4.21 -13.11
N SER A 97 35.00 -3.89 -14.30
CA SER A 97 34.25 -3.16 -15.34
C SER A 97 33.49 -4.11 -16.29
N ASN A 98 32.69 -5.03 -15.73
CA ASN A 98 31.90 -6.00 -16.49
C ASN A 98 30.39 -5.66 -16.39
N PRO A 99 29.62 -5.64 -17.50
CA PRO A 99 28.18 -5.42 -17.48
C PRO A 99 27.40 -6.31 -16.49
N LEU A 100 27.78 -7.58 -16.34
CA LEU A 100 27.16 -8.49 -15.38
C LEU A 100 27.44 -8.10 -13.92
N VAL A 101 28.62 -7.56 -13.65
CA VAL A 101 28.98 -7.01 -12.34
C VAL A 101 28.18 -5.74 -12.06
N GLN A 102 28.02 -4.85 -13.05
CA GLN A 102 27.20 -3.64 -12.90
C GLN A 102 25.74 -3.99 -12.59
N LEU A 103 25.15 -4.96 -13.31
CA LEU A 103 23.79 -5.44 -13.04
C LEU A 103 23.66 -6.03 -11.63
N TRP A 104 24.66 -6.81 -11.19
CA TRP A 104 24.69 -7.35 -9.83
C TRP A 104 24.81 -6.24 -8.77
N GLN A 105 25.71 -5.27 -8.99
CA GLN A 105 25.90 -4.12 -8.12
C GLN A 105 24.61 -3.31 -8.00
N ALA A 106 23.87 -3.08 -9.09
CA ALA A 106 22.57 -2.41 -9.06
C ALA A 106 21.56 -3.16 -8.17
N GLN A 107 21.53 -4.50 -8.23
CA GLN A 107 20.68 -5.31 -7.33
C GLN A 107 21.10 -5.17 -5.86
N VAL A 108 22.40 -5.18 -5.57
CA VAL A 108 22.92 -4.97 -4.21
C VAL A 108 22.57 -3.57 -3.72
N HIS A 109 22.77 -2.54 -4.55
CA HIS A 109 22.50 -1.15 -4.22
C HIS A 109 21.02 -0.91 -3.89
N HIS A 110 20.13 -1.64 -4.58
CA HIS A 110 18.70 -1.62 -4.29
C HIS A 110 18.35 -2.36 -2.97
N TYR A 111 18.81 -3.60 -2.79
CA TYR A 111 18.36 -4.44 -1.67
C TYR A 111 19.06 -4.16 -0.34
N ARG A 112 20.34 -3.77 -0.36
CA ARG A 112 21.15 -3.53 0.85
C ARG A 112 20.48 -2.57 1.83
N PRO A 113 20.07 -1.35 1.45
CA PRO A 113 19.44 -0.43 2.41
C PRO A 113 18.11 -0.96 2.96
N LEU A 114 17.34 -1.71 2.16
CA LEU A 114 16.09 -2.32 2.60
C LEU A 114 16.34 -3.43 3.65
N ILE A 115 17.39 -4.22 3.45
CA ILE A 115 17.79 -5.28 4.38
C ILE A 115 18.32 -4.71 5.68
N GLU A 116 19.17 -3.68 5.61
CA GLU A 116 19.65 -2.95 6.79
C GLU A 116 18.48 -2.37 7.59
N ARG A 117 17.46 -1.83 6.91
CA ARG A 117 16.21 -1.36 7.52
C ARG A 117 15.42 -2.50 8.19
N ILE A 118 15.32 -3.68 7.58
CA ILE A 118 14.63 -4.85 8.18
C ILE A 118 15.32 -5.33 9.44
N ILE A 119 16.65 -5.39 9.43
CA ILE A 119 17.44 -5.77 10.61
C ILE A 119 17.17 -4.78 11.73
N LYS A 120 17.36 -3.47 11.47
CA LYS A 120 17.13 -2.41 12.45
C LYS A 120 15.68 -2.38 12.96
N GLN A 121 14.70 -2.55 12.07
CA GLN A 121 13.30 -2.65 12.43
C GLN A 121 13.05 -3.82 13.38
N SER A 122 13.61 -4.99 13.08
CA SER A 122 13.44 -6.20 13.89
C SER A 122 14.08 -6.06 15.26
N GLU A 123 15.27 -5.45 15.34
CA GLU A 123 15.96 -5.13 16.58
C GLU A 123 15.11 -4.20 17.47
N ARG A 124 14.67 -3.06 16.94
CA ARG A 124 13.86 -2.09 17.67
C ARG A 124 12.54 -2.69 18.15
N ARG A 125 11.78 -3.31 17.24
CA ARG A 125 10.44 -3.80 17.54
C ARG A 125 10.44 -5.02 18.45
N VAL A 126 11.36 -5.96 18.22
CA VAL A 126 11.31 -7.26 18.88
C VAL A 126 12.25 -7.35 20.06
N LEU A 127 13.47 -6.83 19.94
CA LEU A 127 14.46 -6.91 21.02
C LEU A 127 14.27 -5.78 22.03
N ALA A 128 14.17 -4.52 21.55
CA ALA A 128 13.96 -3.36 22.41
C ALA A 128 12.49 -3.16 22.81
N GLY A 129 11.53 -3.72 22.05
CA GLY A 129 10.10 -3.57 22.31
C GLY A 129 9.56 -2.18 21.95
N GLU A 130 10.28 -1.43 21.12
CA GLU A 130 9.89 -0.09 20.70
C GLU A 130 8.75 -0.12 19.67
N PRO A 131 7.71 0.73 19.83
CA PRO A 131 6.72 0.92 18.78
C PRO A 131 7.33 1.67 17.60
N LEU A 132 7.10 1.18 16.38
CA LEU A 132 7.40 1.91 15.15
C LEU A 132 6.10 2.40 14.50
N PRO A 133 6.04 3.67 14.03
CA PRO A 133 4.96 4.15 13.18
C PRO A 133 4.76 3.28 11.95
N ALA A 134 3.53 3.24 11.42
CA ALA A 134 3.20 2.46 10.22
C ALA A 134 4.01 2.90 9.00
N SER A 135 4.20 4.22 8.83
CA SER A 135 4.99 4.83 7.75
C SER A 135 6.48 4.47 7.78
N GLU A 136 7.01 4.15 8.97
CA GLU A 136 8.42 3.76 9.14
C GLU A 136 8.66 2.26 8.91
N LYS A 137 7.61 1.44 8.83
CA LYS A 137 7.76 -0.01 8.66
C LYS A 137 7.98 -0.38 7.21
N LEU A 138 8.99 -1.22 6.96
CA LEU A 138 9.10 -1.94 5.70
C LEU A 138 8.33 -3.26 5.84
N VAL A 139 7.41 -3.50 4.93
CA VAL A 139 6.54 -4.68 4.93
C VAL A 139 6.83 -5.65 3.78
N SER A 140 7.65 -5.26 2.81
CA SER A 140 8.08 -6.15 1.72
C SER A 140 9.41 -5.69 1.16
N LEU A 141 10.32 -6.63 0.91
CA LEU A 141 11.54 -6.36 0.12
C LEU A 141 11.25 -6.23 -1.37
N PHE A 142 10.16 -6.84 -1.84
CA PHE A 142 9.84 -6.94 -3.27
C PHE A 142 8.88 -5.84 -3.72
N GLU A 143 8.05 -5.35 -2.80
CA GLU A 143 7.09 -4.25 -3.00
C GLU A 143 7.30 -3.19 -1.91
N PRO A 144 8.48 -2.53 -1.84
CA PRO A 144 8.85 -1.62 -0.74
C PRO A 144 7.97 -0.38 -0.64
N HIS A 145 7.16 -0.11 -1.67
CA HIS A 145 6.18 0.96 -1.71
C HIS A 145 4.87 0.62 -0.97
N SER A 146 4.68 -0.62 -0.51
CA SER A 146 3.42 -1.04 0.11
C SER A 146 3.22 -0.37 1.46
N ASP A 147 2.07 0.27 1.64
CA ASP A 147 1.64 0.89 2.88
C ASP A 147 0.87 -0.08 3.77
N ILE A 148 0.88 0.19 5.08
CA ILE A 148 0.03 -0.52 6.05
C ILE A 148 -1.27 0.26 6.19
N ILE A 149 -2.36 -0.32 5.67
CA ILE A 149 -3.69 0.28 5.72
C ILE A 149 -4.53 -0.43 6.78
N VAL A 150 -4.92 0.31 7.82
CA VAL A 150 -5.79 -0.18 8.90
C VAL A 150 -7.12 0.56 8.80
N LYS A 151 -8.22 -0.20 8.69
CA LYS A 151 -9.59 0.35 8.63
C LYS A 151 -10.40 -0.10 9.84
N GLY A 152 -10.41 0.72 10.89
CA GLY A 152 -11.10 0.40 12.15
C GLY A 152 -10.50 -0.82 12.84
N SER A 153 -11.33 -1.79 13.21
CA SER A 153 -10.92 -3.04 13.88
C SER A 153 -10.60 -4.19 12.92
N ARG A 154 -10.54 -3.94 11.61
CA ARG A 154 -10.25 -4.98 10.60
C ARG A 154 -8.77 -5.33 10.58
N GLU A 155 -8.46 -6.49 10.00
CA GLU A 155 -7.09 -6.87 9.66
C GLU A 155 -6.43 -5.81 8.77
N ALA A 156 -5.12 -5.66 8.93
CA ALA A 156 -4.35 -4.72 8.13
C ALA A 156 -4.26 -5.21 6.68
N GLU A 157 -4.47 -4.29 5.74
CA GLU A 157 -4.22 -4.52 4.32
C GLU A 157 -2.85 -3.93 3.94
N TYR A 158 -2.14 -4.57 3.01
CA TYR A 158 -0.82 -4.13 2.54
C TYR A 158 -0.86 -3.78 1.06
N GLY A 159 -0.65 -2.51 0.72
CA GLY A 159 -0.80 -1.99 -0.63
C GLY A 159 -1.00 -0.48 -0.62
N HIS A 160 -1.93 0.04 -1.41
CA HIS A 160 -2.24 1.47 -1.39
C HIS A 160 -3.72 1.72 -1.17
N LYS A 161 -4.00 2.76 -0.39
CA LYS A 161 -5.32 3.35 -0.27
C LYS A 161 -5.64 4.13 -1.54
N LEU A 162 -6.87 3.98 -2.01
CA LEU A 162 -7.40 4.64 -3.20
C LEU A 162 -8.58 5.52 -2.79
N ASN A 163 -8.67 6.72 -3.34
CA ASN A 163 -9.88 7.55 -3.31
C ASN A 163 -10.46 7.61 -4.72
N LEU A 164 -11.77 7.36 -4.85
CA LEU A 164 -12.45 7.31 -6.13
C LEU A 164 -13.65 8.25 -6.14
N THR A 165 -13.85 8.96 -7.25
CA THR A 165 -15.11 9.68 -7.49
C THR A 165 -15.90 9.06 -8.62
N THR A 166 -17.23 9.05 -8.49
CA THR A 166 -18.14 8.63 -9.57
C THR A 166 -19.27 9.63 -9.82
N GLY A 167 -19.76 9.61 -11.07
CA GLY A 167 -20.89 10.42 -11.52
C GLY A 167 -22.24 9.69 -11.44
N ARG A 168 -23.26 10.28 -12.08
CA ARG A 168 -24.58 9.64 -12.24
C ARG A 168 -24.51 8.39 -13.12
N SER A 169 -23.67 8.41 -14.15
CA SER A 169 -23.46 7.29 -15.07
C SER A 169 -22.84 6.06 -14.40
N GLY A 170 -22.23 6.22 -13.22
CA GLY A 170 -21.46 5.17 -12.55
C GLY A 170 -19.99 5.10 -12.99
N MET A 171 -19.59 5.85 -14.02
CA MET A 171 -18.19 5.93 -14.44
C MET A 171 -17.33 6.50 -13.31
N ILE A 172 -16.12 5.99 -13.18
CA ILE A 172 -15.07 6.60 -12.37
C ILE A 172 -14.65 7.90 -13.06
N LEU A 173 -14.82 9.02 -12.36
CA LEU A 173 -14.46 10.35 -12.86
C LEU A 173 -13.02 10.71 -12.50
N ASP A 174 -12.54 10.23 -11.36
CA ASP A 174 -11.18 10.45 -10.90
C ASP A 174 -10.79 9.35 -9.90
N LEU A 175 -9.49 9.07 -9.83
CA LEU A 175 -8.88 8.12 -8.90
C LEU A 175 -7.56 8.68 -8.39
N VAL A 176 -7.36 8.63 -7.08
CA VAL A 176 -6.08 8.98 -6.46
C VAL A 176 -5.52 7.77 -5.73
N ILE A 177 -4.26 7.45 -6.01
CA ILE A 177 -3.47 6.44 -5.29
C ILE A 177 -2.71 7.19 -4.19
N GLU A 178 -3.10 6.99 -2.95
CA GLU A 178 -2.54 7.69 -1.80
C GLU A 178 -1.19 7.07 -1.38
N ALA A 179 -0.30 7.92 -0.88
CA ALA A 179 0.83 7.47 -0.10
C ALA A 179 0.41 7.32 1.38
N GLY A 180 0.70 6.17 1.99
CA GLY A 180 0.34 5.88 3.36
C GLY A 180 -1.17 5.60 3.53
N ASN A 181 -1.65 5.82 4.76
CA ASN A 181 -3.05 5.67 5.14
C ASN A 181 -3.64 7.00 5.64
N PRO A 182 -3.74 8.05 4.79
CA PRO A 182 -4.30 9.33 5.21
C PRO A 182 -5.76 9.14 5.67
N PRO A 183 -6.22 9.84 6.72
CA PRO A 183 -7.61 9.81 7.15
C PRO A 183 -8.58 10.17 6.01
N ASP A 184 -9.71 9.47 5.90
CA ASP A 184 -10.74 9.79 4.87
C ASP A 184 -11.20 11.27 4.98
N SER A 185 -11.29 11.80 6.19
CA SER A 185 -11.63 13.20 6.46
C SER A 185 -10.69 14.19 5.77
N GLU A 186 -9.41 13.84 5.58
CA GLU A 186 -8.45 14.71 4.91
C GLU A 186 -8.48 14.58 3.39
N ARG A 187 -9.31 13.68 2.83
CA ARG A 187 -9.35 13.37 1.39
C ARG A 187 -10.57 13.94 0.68
N LEU A 188 -11.59 14.41 1.40
CA LEU A 188 -12.78 15.02 0.77
C LEU A 188 -12.42 16.26 -0.06
N LEU A 189 -11.76 17.24 0.55
CA LEU A 189 -11.45 18.52 -0.08
C LEU A 189 -10.47 18.36 -1.25
N PRO A 190 -9.36 17.61 -1.14
CA PRO A 190 -8.50 17.34 -2.31
C PRO A 190 -9.25 16.72 -3.49
N MET A 191 -10.17 15.78 -3.25
CA MET A 191 -10.96 15.17 -4.34
C MET A 191 -11.99 16.15 -4.95
N LEU A 192 -12.54 17.08 -4.16
CA LEU A 192 -13.41 18.14 -4.66
C LEU A 192 -12.63 19.17 -5.48
N GLU A 193 -11.44 19.56 -5.03
CA GLU A 193 -10.55 20.48 -5.75
C GLU A 193 -10.17 19.90 -7.12
N ARG A 194 -9.78 18.62 -7.17
CA ARG A 194 -9.50 17.92 -8.43
C ARG A 194 -10.71 17.88 -9.36
N HIS A 195 -11.90 17.64 -8.80
CA HIS A 195 -13.13 17.72 -9.59
C HIS A 195 -13.35 19.13 -10.17
N ILE A 196 -13.21 20.18 -9.34
CA ILE A 196 -13.38 21.57 -9.79
C ILE A 196 -12.36 21.91 -10.87
N ALA A 197 -11.10 21.49 -10.72
CA ALA A 197 -10.05 21.73 -11.70
C ALA A 197 -10.37 21.08 -13.07
N VAL A 198 -10.98 19.90 -13.08
CA VAL A 198 -11.34 19.19 -14.33
C VAL A 198 -12.63 19.71 -14.96
N TYR A 199 -13.64 20.03 -14.16
CA TYR A 199 -14.99 20.37 -14.64
C TYR A 199 -15.30 21.88 -14.62
N GLY A 200 -14.39 22.71 -14.12
CA GLY A 200 -14.53 24.16 -13.99
C GLY A 200 -15.50 24.64 -12.90
N GLN A 201 -16.16 23.71 -12.20
CA GLN A 201 -17.15 24.03 -11.16
C GLN A 201 -17.30 22.91 -10.14
N ALA A 202 -17.78 23.25 -8.95
CA ALA A 202 -18.10 22.27 -7.92
C ALA A 202 -19.30 21.41 -8.32
N PRO A 203 -19.37 20.14 -7.87
CA PRO A 203 -20.52 19.31 -8.13
C PRO A 203 -21.74 19.89 -7.40
N ARG A 204 -22.86 20.08 -8.12
CA ARG A 204 -24.12 20.56 -7.51
C ARG A 204 -24.52 19.78 -6.26
N GLN A 205 -24.34 18.46 -6.31
CA GLN A 205 -24.64 17.55 -5.20
C GLN A 205 -23.54 16.51 -5.08
N ALA A 206 -23.09 16.25 -3.85
CA ALA A 206 -22.08 15.26 -3.53
C ALA A 206 -22.50 14.37 -2.36
N ALA A 207 -22.06 13.11 -2.38
CA ALA A 207 -22.31 12.14 -1.33
C ALA A 207 -21.04 11.34 -1.00
N ALA A 208 -20.71 11.21 0.29
CA ALA A 208 -19.54 10.47 0.75
C ALA A 208 -19.88 9.59 1.96
N ASP A 209 -18.99 8.63 2.29
CA ASP A 209 -19.12 7.86 3.52
C ASP A 209 -18.88 8.73 4.77
N GLY A 210 -19.28 8.23 5.94
CA GLY A 210 -19.08 8.88 7.23
C GLY A 210 -17.62 9.18 7.59
N GLY A 211 -16.65 8.41 7.06
CA GLY A 211 -15.23 8.68 7.29
C GLY A 211 -14.77 10.04 6.78
N PHE A 212 -15.46 10.60 5.78
CA PHE A 212 -15.17 11.90 5.19
C PHE A 212 -15.84 13.07 5.95
N ALA A 213 -16.70 12.79 6.93
CA ALA A 213 -17.53 13.80 7.57
C ALA A 213 -16.72 14.61 8.60
N SER A 214 -16.70 15.93 8.44
CA SER A 214 -16.28 16.88 9.47
C SER A 214 -16.98 18.22 9.28
N ARG A 215 -17.06 19.06 10.32
CA ARG A 215 -17.62 20.42 10.21
C ARG A 215 -16.84 21.26 9.19
N GLY A 216 -15.51 21.24 9.26
CA GLY A 216 -14.64 21.98 8.33
C GLY A 216 -14.82 21.52 6.88
N ASN A 217 -14.97 20.21 6.66
CA ASN A 217 -15.24 19.64 5.34
C ASN A 217 -16.58 20.10 4.77
N LEU A 218 -17.64 20.06 5.59
CA LEU A 218 -18.96 20.51 5.16
C LEU A 218 -18.96 22.00 4.81
N THR A 219 -18.45 22.84 5.71
CA THR A 219 -18.39 24.29 5.51
C THR A 219 -17.60 24.63 4.24
N THR A 220 -16.40 24.07 4.08
CA THR A 220 -15.55 24.37 2.93
C THR A 220 -16.17 23.90 1.61
N ALA A 221 -16.74 22.68 1.58
CA ALA A 221 -17.43 22.18 0.39
C ALA A 221 -18.62 23.08 -0.03
N LYS A 222 -19.37 23.60 0.95
CA LYS A 222 -20.47 24.54 0.71
C LYS A 222 -19.95 25.87 0.17
N THR A 223 -18.88 26.42 0.74
CA THR A 223 -18.21 27.63 0.25
C THR A 223 -17.73 27.48 -1.19
N TRP A 224 -17.22 26.30 -1.56
CA TRP A 224 -16.81 26.00 -2.94
C TRP A 224 -17.98 25.81 -3.92
N GLY A 225 -19.22 25.82 -3.45
CA GLY A 225 -20.42 25.77 -4.29
C GLY A 225 -21.14 24.41 -4.34
N VAL A 226 -20.77 23.45 -3.50
CA VAL A 226 -21.54 22.19 -3.36
C VAL A 226 -22.86 22.48 -2.64
N ARG A 227 -23.97 22.51 -3.38
CA ARG A 227 -25.28 22.87 -2.81
C ARG A 227 -25.79 21.86 -1.79
N ASP A 228 -25.69 20.56 -2.10
CA ASP A 228 -26.07 19.47 -1.20
C ASP A 228 -24.88 18.53 -0.98
N MET A 229 -24.34 18.48 0.24
CA MET A 229 -23.24 17.61 0.61
C MET A 229 -23.69 16.63 1.69
N ALA A 230 -23.93 15.37 1.31
CA ALA A 230 -24.42 14.35 2.22
C ALA A 230 -23.32 13.40 2.67
N PHE A 231 -23.20 13.18 3.98
CA PHE A 231 -22.40 12.10 4.55
C PHE A 231 -23.30 10.95 5.02
N HIS A 232 -22.92 9.71 4.73
CA HIS A 232 -23.72 8.54 5.11
C HIS A 232 -23.93 8.45 6.64
N LYS A 233 -22.87 8.73 7.43
CA LYS A 233 -22.96 8.93 8.88
C LYS A 233 -22.82 10.42 9.18
N LYS A 234 -23.65 10.89 10.13
CA LYS A 234 -23.77 12.31 10.44
C LYS A 234 -22.56 12.89 11.18
N ALA A 235 -21.83 12.09 11.97
CA ALA A 235 -20.66 12.54 12.74
C ALA A 235 -20.89 13.87 13.52
N GLY A 236 -22.08 14.03 14.12
CA GLY A 236 -22.46 15.25 14.84
C GLY A 236 -22.94 16.42 13.97
N LEU A 237 -23.05 16.25 12.65
CA LEU A 237 -23.63 17.22 11.72
C LEU A 237 -25.15 17.09 11.66
N LYS A 238 -25.86 18.22 11.54
CA LYS A 238 -27.30 18.20 11.30
C LYS A 238 -27.59 18.01 9.82
N VAL A 239 -28.74 17.40 9.53
CA VAL A 239 -29.16 17.15 8.14
C VAL A 239 -29.43 18.46 7.39
N GLU A 240 -29.97 19.46 8.09
CA GLU A 240 -30.23 20.81 7.58
C GLU A 240 -28.96 21.53 7.10
N ASP A 241 -27.82 21.29 7.75
CA ASP A 241 -26.53 21.85 7.32
C ASP A 241 -26.01 21.15 6.04
N MET A 242 -26.26 19.84 5.93
CA MET A 242 -25.77 19.00 4.84
C MET A 242 -26.54 19.24 3.54
N VAL A 243 -27.87 19.24 3.60
CA VAL A 243 -28.74 19.22 2.42
C VAL A 243 -30.02 19.99 2.64
N ARG A 244 -30.67 20.41 1.55
CA ARG A 244 -31.90 21.22 1.61
C ARG A 244 -33.14 20.52 2.21
N SER A 245 -33.18 19.18 2.25
CA SER A 245 -34.31 18.44 2.85
C SER A 245 -33.97 17.00 3.21
N ASN A 246 -34.74 16.42 4.14
CA ASN A 246 -34.63 15.00 4.50
C ASN A 246 -34.82 14.06 3.29
N TRP A 247 -35.65 14.45 2.32
CA TRP A 247 -35.82 13.69 1.08
C TRP A 247 -34.52 13.70 0.24
N VAL A 248 -33.86 14.85 0.09
CA VAL A 248 -32.56 14.93 -0.61
C VAL A 248 -31.50 14.14 0.13
N TYR A 249 -31.49 14.18 1.46
CA TYR A 249 -30.56 13.40 2.28
C TYR A 249 -30.69 11.91 1.98
N ARG A 250 -31.92 11.38 2.03
CA ARG A 250 -32.21 9.97 1.70
C ARG A 250 -31.78 9.63 0.28
N LYS A 251 -32.07 10.51 -0.69
CA LYS A 251 -31.70 10.30 -2.10
C LYS A 251 -30.19 10.25 -2.30
N LEU A 252 -29.43 11.18 -1.70
CA LEU A 252 -27.96 11.21 -1.81
C LEU A 252 -27.31 10.05 -1.05
N ARG A 253 -27.86 9.65 0.10
CA ARG A 253 -27.40 8.46 0.83
C ARG A 253 -27.56 7.19 -0.02
N ASN A 254 -28.70 7.02 -0.68
CA ASN A 254 -28.95 5.89 -1.58
C ASN A 254 -28.09 5.98 -2.85
N PHE A 255 -27.91 7.19 -3.38
CA PHE A 255 -27.04 7.44 -4.53
C PHE A 255 -25.60 6.99 -4.25
N ARG A 256 -25.07 7.22 -3.04
CA ARG A 256 -23.73 6.78 -2.64
C ARG A 256 -23.55 5.26 -2.74
N ALA A 257 -24.57 4.44 -2.45
CA ALA A 257 -24.44 2.98 -2.57
C ALA A 257 -23.99 2.52 -3.98
N GLY A 258 -24.22 3.34 -5.01
CA GLY A 258 -23.72 3.05 -6.35
C GLY A 258 -22.19 3.07 -6.50
N ILE A 259 -21.45 3.86 -5.71
CA ILE A 259 -19.97 3.80 -5.76
C ILE A 259 -19.43 2.56 -5.04
N GLU A 260 -20.10 2.07 -4.00
CA GLU A 260 -19.76 0.80 -3.35
C GLU A 260 -19.93 -0.37 -4.31
N ALA A 261 -21.05 -0.38 -5.06
CA ALA A 261 -21.28 -1.37 -6.09
C ALA A 261 -20.20 -1.30 -7.20
N GLY A 262 -19.83 -0.08 -7.62
CA GLY A 262 -18.75 0.15 -8.59
C GLY A 262 -17.39 -0.36 -8.12
N ILE A 263 -16.97 -0.01 -6.90
CA ILE A 263 -15.73 -0.51 -6.28
C ILE A 263 -15.77 -2.04 -6.14
N SER A 264 -16.90 -2.60 -5.73
CA SER A 264 -17.07 -4.05 -5.62
C SER A 264 -16.92 -4.75 -6.98
N CYS A 265 -17.45 -4.16 -8.05
CA CYS A 265 -17.30 -4.65 -9.41
C CYS A 265 -15.85 -4.53 -9.90
N LEU A 266 -15.21 -3.36 -9.71
CA LEU A 266 -13.80 -3.14 -10.03
C LEU A 266 -12.89 -4.20 -9.37
N LYS A 267 -13.11 -4.47 -8.08
CA LYS A 267 -12.32 -5.46 -7.34
C LYS A 267 -12.50 -6.88 -7.86
N ARG A 268 -13.75 -7.29 -8.11
CA ARG A 268 -14.08 -8.69 -8.45
C ARG A 268 -13.91 -9.03 -9.93
N ALA A 269 -14.18 -8.08 -10.83
CA ALA A 269 -14.23 -8.32 -12.27
C ALA A 269 -13.08 -7.65 -13.05
N TYR A 270 -12.44 -6.62 -12.49
CA TYR A 270 -11.39 -5.84 -13.19
C TYR A 270 -10.03 -5.89 -12.48
N GLY A 271 -9.87 -6.79 -11.50
CA GLY A 271 -8.59 -7.05 -10.85
C GLY A 271 -8.16 -6.03 -9.79
N LEU A 272 -8.99 -5.03 -9.44
CA LEU A 272 -8.60 -3.97 -8.50
C LEU A 272 -8.37 -4.45 -7.06
N ALA A 273 -8.72 -5.70 -6.72
CA ALA A 273 -8.51 -6.22 -5.36
C ALA A 273 -7.02 -6.36 -5.00
N ARG A 274 -6.19 -6.83 -5.94
CA ARG A 274 -4.76 -7.05 -5.75
C ARG A 274 -4.02 -6.79 -7.05
N CYS A 275 -3.02 -5.91 -6.99
CA CYS A 275 -2.10 -5.70 -8.09
C CYS A 275 -1.14 -6.89 -8.19
N THR A 276 -1.01 -7.44 -9.40
CA THR A 276 -0.08 -8.54 -9.71
C THR A 276 1.20 -8.04 -10.38
N TRP A 277 1.30 -6.74 -10.66
CA TRP A 277 2.48 -6.13 -11.24
C TRP A 277 3.40 -5.59 -10.15
N ARG A 278 4.71 -5.74 -10.35
CA ARG A 278 5.72 -5.40 -9.33
C ARG A 278 6.24 -3.99 -9.52
N GLY A 279 6.44 -3.27 -8.41
CA GLY A 279 6.96 -1.92 -8.39
C GLY A 279 5.86 -0.85 -8.50
N LEU A 280 6.15 0.32 -7.91
CA LEU A 280 5.15 1.38 -7.73
C LEU A 280 4.58 1.90 -9.05
N ASP A 281 5.42 2.12 -10.06
CA ASP A 281 4.95 2.66 -11.34
C ASP A 281 4.03 1.66 -12.05
N HIS A 282 4.38 0.37 -12.02
CA HIS A 282 3.50 -0.66 -12.54
C HIS A 282 2.23 -0.83 -11.69
N PHE A 283 2.30 -0.67 -10.37
CA PHE A 283 1.12 -0.65 -9.52
C PHE A 283 0.15 0.47 -9.93
N LYS A 284 0.68 1.68 -10.17
CA LYS A 284 -0.11 2.81 -10.65
C LYS A 284 -0.75 2.51 -12.00
N THR A 285 0.03 2.01 -12.96
CA THR A 285 -0.47 1.63 -14.28
C THR A 285 -1.53 0.54 -14.21
N TYR A 286 -1.34 -0.47 -13.35
CA TYR A 286 -2.31 -1.54 -13.13
C TYR A 286 -3.66 -1.00 -12.63
N VAL A 287 -3.64 -0.18 -11.57
CA VAL A 287 -4.85 0.42 -11.00
C VAL A 287 -5.60 1.26 -12.03
N TRP A 288 -4.90 2.11 -12.78
CA TRP A 288 -5.52 2.91 -13.83
C TRP A 288 -6.05 2.06 -14.99
N SER A 289 -5.35 0.99 -15.37
CA SER A 289 -5.82 0.06 -16.42
C SER A 289 -7.14 -0.62 -16.02
N SER A 290 -7.29 -1.02 -14.75
CA SER A 290 -8.55 -1.54 -14.21
C SER A 290 -9.70 -0.52 -14.34
N VAL A 291 -9.43 0.75 -14.04
CA VAL A 291 -10.42 1.83 -14.16
C VAL A 291 -10.82 2.09 -15.61
N VAL A 292 -9.85 2.15 -16.53
CA VAL A 292 -10.11 2.35 -17.96
C VAL A 292 -10.97 1.20 -18.51
N ALA A 293 -10.61 -0.05 -18.20
CA ALA A 293 -11.39 -1.21 -18.63
C ALA A 293 -12.83 -1.18 -18.10
N TYR A 294 -13.02 -0.82 -16.82
CA TYR A 294 -14.35 -0.67 -16.22
C TYR A 294 -15.17 0.43 -16.91
N ASN A 295 -14.58 1.61 -17.09
CA ASN A 295 -15.25 2.74 -17.71
C ASN A 295 -15.62 2.44 -19.18
N LEU A 296 -14.76 1.75 -19.92
CA LEU A 296 -15.03 1.38 -21.32
C LEU A 296 -16.26 0.48 -21.44
N VAL A 297 -16.35 -0.56 -20.61
CA VAL A 297 -17.52 -1.47 -20.60
C VAL A 297 -18.79 -0.75 -20.14
N LEU A 298 -18.68 0.19 -19.21
CA LEU A 298 -19.82 0.98 -18.78
C LEU A 298 -20.28 1.92 -19.90
N PHE A 299 -19.34 2.60 -20.54
CA PHE A 299 -19.59 3.54 -21.62
C PHE A 299 -20.33 2.88 -22.79
N THR A 300 -19.94 1.67 -23.20
CA THR A 300 -20.61 0.93 -24.30
C THR A 300 -22.03 0.50 -23.96
N ARG A 301 -22.42 0.51 -22.68
CA ARG A 301 -23.76 0.17 -22.19
C ARG A 301 -24.62 1.41 -21.89
N LEU A 302 -24.04 2.62 -21.91
CA LEU A 302 -24.81 3.84 -21.71
C LEU A 302 -25.68 4.07 -22.95
N LYS A 303 -27.01 4.02 -22.75
CA LYS A 303 -27.93 4.51 -23.77
C LYS A 303 -27.84 6.04 -23.81
N PRO A 304 -27.94 6.67 -24.99
CA PRO A 304 -28.12 8.11 -25.09
C PRO A 304 -29.31 8.51 -24.21
N THR A 305 -29.08 9.46 -23.31
CA THR A 305 -30.15 10.08 -22.50
C THR A 305 -30.82 11.18 -23.27
#